data_AF-A0A936YEG1-F1
#
_entry.id   AF-A0A936YEG1-F1
#
_cell.length_a   1.000
_cell.length_b   1.000
_cell.length_c   1.000
_cell.angle_alpha   90.00
_cell.angle_beta   90.00
_cell.angle_gamma   90.00
#
_symmetry.space_group_name_H-M   'P 1'
#
loop_
_entity.id
_entity.type
_entity.pdbx_description
1 polymer ?
#
loop_
_entity_poly.entity_id
_entity_poly.type
_entity_poly.pdbx_seq_one_letter_code
_entity_poly.pdbx_strand_id
1 'polypeptide(L)' 'MPTWVISIAETNTNTPIITGVALVTGVNLLMQFYYTGLTGDIVVYTKGDPGALPTFDSLGNESNVFYVTGVK' A
#
# COMPACT_ATOMS: atom_id res chain seq x y z
N MET A 1 9.16 5.56 -15.87
CA MET A 1 7.89 4.84 -15.61
C MET A 1 7.25 5.49 -14.40
N PRO A 2 6.07 6.12 -14.50
CA PRO A 2 5.38 6.65 -13.34
C PRO A 2 5.04 5.47 -12.41
N THR A 3 5.41 5.59 -11.14
CA THR A 3 5.08 4.61 -10.10
C THR A 3 4.19 5.31 -9.09
N TRP A 4 3.16 4.61 -8.64
CA TRP A 4 2.32 5.09 -7.56
C TRP A 4 3.04 4.90 -6.24
N VAL A 5 2.97 5.90 -5.38
CA VAL A 5 3.54 5.87 -4.04
C VAL A 5 2.46 6.15 -3.01
N ILE A 6 2.59 5.54 -1.83
CA ILE A 6 1.74 5.79 -0.68
C ILE A 6 2.54 6.48 0.43
N SER A 7 1.86 7.42 1.09
CA SER A 7 2.33 8.10 2.29
C SER A 7 1.20 8.08 3.32
N ILE A 8 1.56 7.87 4.58
CA ILE A 8 0.64 7.78 5.72
C ILE A 8 1.12 8.77 6.78
N ALA A 9 0.20 9.58 7.27
CA ALA A 9 0.46 10.55 8.33
C ALA A 9 -0.57 10.40 9.44
N GLU A 10 -0.21 10.81 10.66
CA GLU A 10 -1.13 10.89 11.77
C GLU A 10 -2.17 11.99 11.52
N THR A 11 -3.44 11.69 11.78
CA THR A 11 -4.57 12.51 11.33
C THR A 11 -4.62 13.90 11.95
N ASN A 12 -4.24 14.07 13.22
CA ASN A 12 -4.40 15.33 13.94
C ASN A 12 -3.20 16.29 13.77
N THR A 13 -2.01 15.73 13.72
CA THR A 13 -0.74 16.46 13.68
C THR A 13 -0.15 16.54 12.28
N ASN A 14 -0.66 15.73 11.35
CA ASN A 14 -0.09 15.53 10.02
C ASN A 14 1.38 15.06 10.06
N THR A 15 1.81 14.48 11.20
CA THR A 15 3.17 13.96 11.36
C THR A 15 3.32 12.75 10.44
N PRO A 16 4.35 12.73 9.56
CA PRO A 16 4.55 11.61 8.65
C PRO A 16 4.93 10.36 9.44
N ILE A 17 4.20 9.26 9.20
CA ILE A 17 4.51 7.93 9.73
C ILE A 17 5.34 7.17 8.71
N ILE A 18 4.88 7.16 7.45
CA ILE A 18 5.53 6.51 6.31
C ILE A 18 5.39 7.43 5.09
N THR A 19 6.43 7.55 4.28
CA THR A 19 6.41 8.41 3.08
C THR A 19 7.07 7.74 1.89
N GLY A 20 6.46 7.83 0.72
CA GLY A 20 7.10 7.47 -0.55
C GLY A 20 7.26 5.97 -0.79
N VAL A 21 6.40 5.14 -0.20
CA VAL A 21 6.45 3.69 -0.40
C VAL A 21 5.84 3.36 -1.75
N ALA A 22 6.61 2.70 -2.63
CA ALA A 22 6.12 2.28 -3.93
C ALA A 22 5.01 1.21 -3.79
N LEU A 23 3.97 1.32 -4.61
CA LEU A 23 2.92 0.31 -4.69
C LEU A 23 3.43 -0.91 -5.46
N VAL A 24 3.73 -1.99 -4.73
CA VAL A 24 4.19 -3.27 -5.27
C VAL A 24 3.18 -4.35 -4.92
N THR A 25 2.86 -5.18 -5.90
CA THR A 25 1.94 -6.32 -5.75
C THR A 25 2.63 -7.53 -5.11
N GLY A 26 1.85 -8.41 -4.49
CA GLY A 26 2.34 -9.71 -3.99
C GLY A 26 3.09 -9.68 -2.66
N VAL A 27 3.22 -8.51 -2.01
CA VAL A 27 3.86 -8.37 -0.69
C VAL A 27 3.04 -7.46 0.23
N ASN A 28 3.23 -7.62 1.54
CA ASN A 28 2.77 -6.65 2.52
C ASN A 28 3.72 -5.46 2.58
N LEU A 29 3.25 -4.29 2.15
CA LEU A 29 4.04 -3.06 2.11
C LEU A 29 4.37 -2.52 3.52
N LEU A 30 3.60 -2.89 4.55
CA LEU A 30 3.84 -2.47 5.93
C LEU A 30 4.79 -3.40 6.70
N MET A 31 5.16 -4.55 6.15
CA MET A 31 6.02 -5.52 6.84
C MET A 31 7.36 -4.92 7.29
N GLN A 32 7.95 -4.06 6.45
CA GLN A 32 9.21 -3.37 6.77
C GLN A 32 9.07 -2.25 7.81
N PHE A 33 7.83 -1.84 8.11
CA PHE A 33 7.49 -0.77 9.04
C PHE A 33 6.80 -1.28 10.30
N TYR A 34 6.97 -2.56 10.64
CA TYR A 34 6.31 -3.16 11.81
C TYR A 34 6.58 -2.40 13.13
N TYR A 35 7.74 -1.75 13.24
CA TYR A 35 8.10 -0.91 14.39
C TYR A 35 7.24 0.37 14.55
N THR A 36 6.45 0.75 13.54
CA THR A 36 5.56 1.92 13.60
C THR A 36 4.31 1.68 14.44
N GLY A 37 4.03 0.43 14.81
CA GLY A 37 2.84 0.06 15.60
C GLY A 37 1.55 -0.04 14.79
N LEU A 38 1.61 0.10 13.46
CA LEU A 38 0.49 -0.22 12.57
C LEU A 38 0.25 -1.74 12.59
N THR A 39 -0.99 -2.15 12.87
CA THR A 39 -1.36 -3.55 13.14
C THR A 39 -2.02 -4.26 11.96
N GLY A 40 -2.16 -3.58 10.82
CA GLY A 40 -2.70 -4.15 9.59
C GLY A 40 -1.65 -4.25 8.50
N ASP A 41 -2.04 -4.90 7.41
CA ASP A 41 -1.23 -5.08 6.22
C ASP A 41 -1.74 -4.17 5.10
N ILE A 42 -0.82 -3.60 4.32
CA ILE A 42 -1.18 -2.94 3.06
C ILE A 42 -0.76 -3.84 1.91
N VAL A 43 -1.75 -4.25 1.12
CA VAL A 43 -1.54 -5.15 -0.02
C VAL A 43 -2.10 -4.51 -1.27
N VAL A 44 -1.32 -4.56 -2.34
CA VAL A 44 -1.77 -4.16 -3.68
C VAL A 44 -2.14 -5.41 -4.45
N TYR A 45 -3.32 -5.39 -5.07
CA TYR A 45 -3.82 -6.50 -5.85
C TYR A 45 -4.45 -6.02 -7.15
N THR A 46 -4.06 -6.67 -8.24
CA THR A 46 -4.57 -6.38 -9.58
C THR A 46 -5.44 -7.53 -10.06
N LYS A 47 -6.68 -7.23 -10.44
CA LYS A 47 -7.64 -8.21 -10.93
C LYS A 47 -7.16 -8.75 -12.29
N GLY A 48 -7.10 -10.08 -12.42
CA GLY A 48 -6.71 -10.76 -13.66
C GLY A 48 -5.23 -11.12 -13.74
N ASP A 49 -4.35 -10.30 -13.14
CA ASP A 49 -2.93 -10.61 -12.97
C ASP A 49 -2.45 -10.11 -11.60
N PRO A 50 -2.39 -10.98 -10.57
CA PRO A 50 -1.95 -10.60 -9.23
C PRO A 50 -0.53 -10.05 -9.15
N GLY A 51 0.32 -10.26 -10.17
CA GLY A 51 1.69 -9.76 -10.23
C GLY A 51 1.83 -8.43 -10.97
N ALA A 52 0.80 -7.98 -11.68
CA ALA A 52 0.86 -6.75 -12.47
C ALA A 52 0.92 -5.52 -11.56
N LEU A 53 1.95 -4.69 -11.74
CA LEU A 53 2.08 -3.41 -11.05
C LEU A 53 0.96 -2.45 -11.47
N PRO A 54 0.47 -1.60 -10.55
CA PRO A 54 -0.54 -0.61 -10.88
C PRO A 54 0.03 0.41 -11.88
N THR A 55 -0.69 0.59 -12.98
CA THR A 55 -0.46 1.62 -13.99
C THR A 55 -1.30 2.86 -13.71
N PHE A 56 -1.11 3.93 -14.49
CA PHE A 56 -1.93 5.14 -14.37
C PHE A 56 -3.42 4.86 -14.60
N ASP A 57 -3.75 4.01 -15.58
CA ASP A 57 -5.14 3.72 -15.96
C ASP A 57 -5.78 2.58 -15.16
N SER A 58 -4.99 1.72 -14.51
CA SER A 58 -5.51 0.55 -13.78
C SER A 58 -5.77 0.81 -12.30
N LEU A 59 -5.07 1.77 -11.67
CA LEU A 59 -5.26 2.05 -10.25
C LEU A 59 -6.66 2.62 -9.98
N GLY A 60 -7.41 1.95 -9.10
CA GLY A 60 -8.80 2.28 -8.78
C GLY A 60 -9.84 1.64 -9.71
N ASN A 61 -9.41 0.88 -10.72
CA ASN A 61 -10.28 0.10 -11.58
C ASN A 61 -9.98 -1.41 -11.43
N GLU A 62 -8.87 -1.85 -11.99
CA GLU A 62 -8.41 -3.25 -11.95
C GLU A 62 -7.46 -3.48 -10.79
N SER A 63 -6.60 -2.49 -10.50
CA SER A 63 -5.61 -2.50 -9.42
C SER A 63 -6.15 -1.78 -8.20
N ASN A 64 -6.17 -2.44 -7.05
CA ASN A 64 -6.73 -1.93 -5.82
C ASN A 64 -5.73 -2.06 -4.66
N VAL A 65 -5.80 -1.11 -3.73
CA VAL A 65 -5.01 -1.11 -2.49
C VAL A 65 -5.92 -1.46 -1.34
N PHE A 66 -5.54 -2.48 -0.58
CA PHE A 66 -6.30 -2.98 0.56
C PHE A 66 -5.53 -2.75 1.85
N TYR A 67 -6.24 -2.28 2.88
CA TYR A 67 -5.77 -2.34 4.27
C TYR A 67 -6.47 -3.52 4.94
N VAL A 68 -5.69 -4.56 5.24
CA VAL A 68 -6.21 -5.81 5.82
C VAL A 68 -5.97 -5.78 7.33
N THR A 69 -7.05 -5.96 8.09
CA THR A 69 -7.01 -5.99 9.56
C THR A 69 -7.21 -7.41 10.08
N GLY A 70 -6.75 -7.68 11.31
CA GLY A 70 -6.92 -8.99 11.95
C GLY A 70 -5.91 -10.06 11.51
N VAL A 71 -4.90 -9.68 10.74
CA VAL A 71 -3.74 -10.53 10.44
C VAL A 71 -2.83 -10.47 11.67
N LYS A 72 -2.76 -11.56 12.43
CA LYS A 72 -1.80 -11.77 13.51
C LYS A 72 -1.23 -13.17 13.44
#